data_AF-A0A2T7U581-F1
#
_entry.id   AF-A0A2T7U581-F1
#
_cell.length_a   1.000
_cell.length_b   1.000
_cell.length_c   1.000
_cell.angle_alpha   90.00
_cell.angle_beta   90.00
_cell.angle_gamma   90.00
#
_symmetry.space_group_name_H-M   'P 1'
#
loop_
_entity.id
_entity.type
_entity.pdbx_description
1 polymer ?
#
loop_
_entity_poly.entity_id
_entity_poly.type
_entity_poly.pdbx_seq_one_letter_code
_entity_poly.pdbx_strand_id
1 'polypeptide(L)'
;MAQHTPGPWEAKNDHPTEPRIFYIRGTHPGGWEQEIAVLYNENGENARLIAAAPDLLEALDWLVTALKTGTLATSGDLIGKAEAVIAKAEGR
;
A
#
# COMPACT_ATOMS: atom_id res chain seq x y z
N MET A 1 -15.26 -10.39 -11.39
CA MET A 1 -13.96 -10.49 -10.70
C MET A 1 -14.01 -9.51 -9.54
N ALA A 2 -13.68 -9.94 -8.32
CA ALA A 2 -13.67 -9.02 -7.19
C ALA A 2 -12.53 -8.01 -7.41
N GLN A 3 -12.89 -6.76 -7.68
CA GLN A 3 -11.94 -5.67 -7.79
C GLN A 3 -11.62 -5.26 -6.35
N HIS A 4 -10.36 -5.38 -5.94
CA HIS A 4 -9.90 -4.84 -4.65
C HIS A 4 -10.14 -3.32 -4.63
N THR A 5 -10.37 -2.77 -3.44
CA THR A 5 -10.53 -1.31 -3.27
C THR A 5 -9.31 -0.61 -3.89
N PRO A 6 -9.48 0.26 -4.90
CA PRO A 6 -8.35 0.95 -5.50
C PRO A 6 -7.54 1.73 -4.47
N GLY A 7 -6.22 1.79 -4.66
CA GLY A 7 -5.35 2.69 -3.92
C GLY A 7 -5.54 4.16 -4.35
N PRO A 8 -4.84 5.10 -3.70
CA PRO A 8 -3.87 4.87 -2.63
C PRO A 8 -4.54 4.61 -1.27
N TRP A 9 -3.87 3.83 -0.42
CA TRP A 9 -4.25 3.66 0.99
C TRP A 9 -3.21 4.31 1.92
N GLU A 10 -3.69 4.77 3.06
CA GLU A 10 -2.92 5.41 4.12
C GLU A 10 -3.18 4.72 5.46
N ALA A 11 -2.12 4.54 6.26
CA ALA A 11 -2.22 4.13 7.65
C ALA A 11 -2.27 5.37 8.54
N LYS A 12 -3.34 5.52 9.32
CA LYS A 12 -3.55 6.64 10.24
C LYS A 12 -3.67 6.15 11.68
N ASN A 13 -2.93 6.78 12.57
CA ASN A 13 -3.04 6.61 14.02
C ASN A 13 -3.66 7.87 14.60
N ASP A 14 -4.96 8.05 14.37
CA ASP A 14 -5.74 9.21 14.80
C ASP A 14 -6.94 8.83 15.67
N HIS A 15 -6.93 7.62 16.26
CA HIS A 15 -7.94 7.23 17.24
C HIS A 15 -7.84 8.15 18.48
N PRO A 16 -8.95 8.74 18.96
CA PRO A 16 -8.91 9.83 19.93
C PRO A 16 -8.33 9.45 21.30
N THR A 17 -8.45 8.18 21.70
CA THR A 17 -8.09 7.73 23.05
C THR A 17 -7.21 6.48 23.10
N GLU A 18 -6.89 5.86 21.97
CA GLU A 18 -6.22 4.55 21.94
C GLU A 18 -5.11 4.58 20.88
N PRO A 19 -3.86 4.85 21.29
CA PRO A 19 -2.75 5.00 20.35
C PRO A 19 -2.35 3.70 19.65
N ARG A 20 -2.92 2.55 20.04
CA ARG A 20 -2.69 1.25 19.41
C ARG A 20 -3.79 0.83 18.44
N ILE A 21 -4.65 1.78 18.03
CA ILE A 21 -5.60 1.59 16.94
C ILE A 21 -5.11 2.34 15.70
N PHE A 22 -4.98 1.60 14.60
CA PHE A 22 -4.63 2.15 13.29
C PHE A 22 -5.77 1.94 12.31
N TYR A 23 -6.08 2.98 11.55
CA TYR A 23 -7.03 2.94 10.44
C TYR A 23 -6.30 2.87 9.11
N ILE A 24 -6.70 1.94 8.26
CA ILE A 24 -6.32 1.95 6.85
C ILE A 24 -7.43 2.65 6.10
N ARG A 25 -7.12 3.78 5.48
CA ARG A 25 -8.09 4.61 4.76
C ARG A 25 -7.69 4.79 3.32
N GLY A 26 -8.68 4.95 2.45
CA GLY A 26 -8.48 5.31 1.05
C GLY A 26 -9.59 6.24 0.57
N THR A 27 -9.42 6.78 -0.64
CA THR A 27 -10.40 7.71 -1.21
C THR A 27 -11.53 6.93 -1.88
N HIS A 28 -12.76 7.12 -1.41
CA HIS A 28 -13.95 6.59 -2.07
C HIS A 28 -14.16 7.30 -3.42
N PRO A 29 -14.69 6.63 -4.46
CA PRO A 29 -15.02 7.28 -5.74
C PRO A 29 -15.92 8.52 -5.65
N GLY A 30 -16.67 8.65 -4.55
CA GLY A 30 -17.49 9.83 -4.23
C GLY A 30 -16.72 11.03 -3.67
N GLY A 31 -15.40 10.93 -3.49
CA GLY A 31 -14.53 12.03 -3.04
C GLY A 31 -14.34 12.13 -1.53
N TRP A 32 -14.96 11.26 -0.72
CA TRP A 32 -14.76 11.21 0.72
C TRP A 32 -13.75 10.12 1.12
N GLU A 33 -13.20 10.25 2.32
CA GLU A 33 -12.33 9.24 2.91
C GLU A 33 -13.17 8.03 3.37
N GLN A 34 -12.70 6.82 3.09
CA GLN A 34 -13.32 5.56 3.48
C GLN A 34 -12.34 4.74 4.33
N GLU A 35 -12.83 4.20 5.44
CA GLU A 35 -12.12 3.18 6.21
C GLU A 35 -12.20 1.83 5.50
N ILE A 36 -11.04 1.24 5.23
CA ILE A 36 -10.87 -0.03 4.51
C ILE A 36 -10.62 -1.15 5.51
N ALA A 37 -9.80 -0.88 6.53
CA ALA A 37 -9.51 -1.80 7.61
C ALA A 37 -9.17 -1.03 8.90
N VAL A 38 -9.30 -1.72 10.03
CA VAL A 38 -8.87 -1.24 11.34
C VAL A 38 -8.03 -2.32 12.01
N LEU A 39 -6.94 -1.90 12.65
CA LEU A 39 -6.05 -2.77 13.41
C LEU A 39 -6.13 -2.36 14.88
N TYR A 40 -6.31 -3.32 15.77
CA TYR A 40 -6.37 -3.12 17.22
C TYR A 40 -5.10 -3.69 17.87
N ASN A 41 -4.65 -3.05 18.95
CA ASN A 41 -3.48 -3.49 19.72
C ASN A 41 -2.20 -3.57 18.87
N GLU A 42 -2.09 -2.68 17.88
CA GLU A 42 -1.04 -2.65 16.86
C GLU A 42 -0.01 -1.54 17.13
N ASN A 43 1.25 -1.74 16.71
CA ASN A 43 2.34 -0.77 16.87
C ASN A 43 2.63 0.02 15.58
N GLY A 44 2.04 -0.42 14.46
CA GLY A 44 1.94 0.34 13.21
C GLY A 44 2.69 -0.29 12.05
N GLU A 45 3.59 -1.24 12.30
CA GLU A 45 4.34 -1.97 11.27
C GLU A 45 3.37 -2.66 10.31
N ASN A 46 2.42 -3.43 10.84
CA ASN A 46 1.44 -4.11 10.01
C ASN A 46 0.50 -3.13 9.32
N ALA A 47 0.20 -2.00 9.96
CA ALA A 47 -0.63 -0.97 9.34
C ALA A 47 0.04 -0.36 8.11
N ARG A 48 1.35 -0.06 8.19
CA ARG A 48 2.15 0.43 7.05
C ARG A 48 2.23 -0.61 5.94
N LEU A 49 2.47 -1.87 6.28
CA LEU A 49 2.49 -2.97 5.32
C LEU A 49 1.14 -3.11 4.58
N ILE A 50 0.02 -3.07 5.30
CA ILE A 50 -1.32 -3.15 4.69
C ILE A 50 -1.61 -1.92 3.83
N ALA A 51 -1.27 -0.71 4.28
CA ALA A 51 -1.46 0.51 3.50
C ALA A 51 -0.64 0.53 2.20
N ALA A 52 0.47 -0.20 2.13
CA ALA A 52 1.27 -0.37 0.93
C ALA A 52 0.73 -1.47 -0.02
N ALA A 53 -0.30 -2.23 0.36
CA ALA A 53 -0.76 -3.40 -0.40
C ALA A 53 -1.17 -3.09 -1.87
N PRO A 54 -1.87 -1.98 -2.19
CA PRO A 54 -2.15 -1.63 -3.59
C PRO A 54 -0.89 -1.38 -4.40
N ASP A 55 0.07 -0.66 -3.81
CA ASP A 55 1.32 -0.29 -4.48
C ASP A 55 2.23 -1.53 -4.66
N LEU A 56 2.24 -2.43 -3.67
CA LEU A 56 2.91 -3.74 -3.73
C LEU A 56 2.33 -4.61 -4.85
N LEU A 57 1.00 -4.66 -4.96
CA LEU A 57 0.34 -5.43 -6.02
C LEU A 57 0.68 -4.86 -7.40
N GLU A 58 0.62 -3.54 -7.57
CA GLU A 58 1.02 -2.88 -8.82
C GLU A 58 2.49 -3.20 -9.17
N ALA A 59 3.42 -3.05 -8.21
CA ALA A 59 4.84 -3.34 -8.43
C ALA A 59 5.08 -4.80 -8.85
N LEU A 60 4.35 -5.76 -8.25
CA LEU A 60 4.43 -7.18 -8.60
C LEU A 60 3.87 -7.47 -10.00
N ASP A 61 2.72 -6.88 -10.37
CA ASP A 61 2.14 -7.04 -11.71
C ASP A 61 3.08 -6.52 -12.80
N TRP A 62 3.73 -5.38 -12.55
CA TRP A 62 4.74 -4.83 -13.44
C TRP A 62 5.99 -5.73 -13.53
N LEU A 63 6.49 -6.23 -12.41
CA LEU A 63 7.63 -7.16 -12.39
C LEU A 63 7.34 -8.43 -13.19
N VAL A 64 6.17 -9.04 -12.97
CA VAL A 64 5.73 -10.22 -13.71
C VAL A 64 5.64 -9.93 -15.20
N THR A 65 5.14 -8.74 -15.58
CA THR A 65 5.06 -8.32 -16.98
C THR A 65 6.45 -8.18 -17.59
N ALA A 66 7.38 -7.48 -16.92
CA ALA A 66 8.74 -7.27 -17.41
C ALA A 66 9.53 -8.58 -17.56
N LEU A 67 9.30 -9.56 -16.66
CA LEU A 67 9.86 -10.91 -16.77
C LEU A 67 9.31 -11.65 -18.00
N LYS A 68 8.01 -11.54 -18.28
CA LYS A 68 7.36 -12.18 -19.43
C LYS A 68 7.79 -11.58 -20.77
N THR A 69 8.03 -10.27 -20.83
CA THR A 69 8.39 -9.55 -22.06
C THR A 69 9.89 -9.44 -22.30
N GLY A 70 10.73 -9.86 -21.34
CA GLY A 70 12.18 -9.76 -21.44
C GLY A 70 12.71 -8.32 -21.33
N THR A 71 11.91 -7.38 -20.84
CA THR A 71 12.25 -5.95 -20.75
C THR A 71 12.97 -5.56 -19.46
N LEU A 72 13.38 -6.55 -18.66
CA LEU A 72 14.00 -6.33 -17.35
C LEU A 72 15.27 -5.45 -17.43
N ALA A 73 16.01 -5.52 -18.54
CA ALA A 73 17.33 -4.89 -18.73
C ALA A 73 17.33 -3.35 -18.84
N THR A 74 16.18 -2.68 -19.02
CA THR A 74 16.08 -1.22 -19.22
C THR A 74 15.47 -0.46 -18.03
N SER A 75 15.43 -1.08 -16.86
CA SER A 75 14.43 -0.74 -15.85
C SER A 75 14.95 0.02 -14.62
N GLY A 76 15.78 1.07 -14.81
CA GLY A 76 16.19 1.93 -13.70
C GLY A 76 14.99 2.46 -12.90
N ASP A 77 13.91 2.79 -13.61
CA ASP A 77 12.65 3.25 -13.01
C ASP A 77 11.90 2.17 -12.21
N LEU A 78 12.09 0.88 -12.51
CA LEU A 78 11.43 -0.20 -11.76
C LEU A 78 12.06 -0.41 -10.40
N ILE A 79 13.40 -0.32 -10.32
CA ILE A 79 14.12 -0.45 -9.05
C ILE A 79 13.67 0.69 -8.12
N GLY A 80 13.63 1.93 -8.61
CA GLY A 80 13.18 3.07 -7.81
C GLY A 80 11.73 2.93 -7.32
N LYS A 81 10.81 2.45 -8.17
CA LYS A 81 9.41 2.19 -7.76
C LYS A 81 9.34 1.09 -6.70
N ALA A 82 10.03 -0.03 -6.91
CA ALA A 82 10.06 -1.12 -5.94
C ALA A 82 10.66 -0.66 -4.60
N GLU A 83 11.74 0.12 -4.62
CA GLU A 83 12.37 0.69 -3.43
C GLU A 83 11.43 1.63 -2.67
N ALA A 84 10.67 2.47 -3.38
CA ALA A 84 9.69 3.38 -2.78
C ALA A 84 8.52 2.64 -2.12
N VAL A 85 8.02 1.58 -2.77
CA VAL A 85 6.94 0.75 -2.20
C VAL A 85 7.42 -0.03 -0.97
N ILE A 86 8.62 -0.61 -1.04
CA ILE A 86 9.25 -1.26 0.12
C ILE A 86 9.47 -0.24 1.24
N ALA A 87 9.93 0.98 0.91
CA ALA A 87 10.12 2.04 1.89
C ALA A 87 8.81 2.37 2.63
N LYS A 88 7.70 2.53 1.88
CA LYS A 88 6.37 2.73 2.45
C LYS A 88 5.95 1.56 3.36
N ALA A 89 6.15 0.32 2.92
CA ALA A 89 5.77 -0.87 3.68
C ALA A 89 6.56 -1.01 4.99
N GLU A 90 7.85 -0.69 4.98
CA GLU A 90 8.73 -0.73 6.15
C GLU A 90 8.56 0.51 7.05
N GLY A 91 8.15 1.65 6.48
CA GLY A 91 8.03 2.95 7.15
C GLY A 91 9.32 3.75 7.21
N ARG A 92 10.13 3.69 6.15
CA ARG A 92 11.40 4.43 6.00
C ARG A 92 11.30 5.54 4.94
#